data_AF-A0A1G5QXN4-F1
#
_entry.id   AF-A0A1G5QXN4-F1
#
_cell.length_a   1.000
_cell.length_b   1.000
_cell.length_c   1.000
_cell.angle_alpha   90.00
_cell.angle_beta   90.00
_cell.angle_gamma   90.00
#
_symmetry.space_group_name_H-M   'P 1'
#
loop_
_entity.id
_entity.type
_entity.pdbx_description
1 polymer ?
#
loop_
_entity_poly.entity_id
_entity_poly.type
_entity_poly.pdbx_seq_one_letter_code
_entity_poly.pdbx_strand_id
1 'polypeptide(L)'
;MPYRVAWLGGCVLYNRHALIESGGFSFWRGLPANHAGEDVVAQWQVMERFGGAGILPSGAVHLESPTTVTDRRVEAYDVVLGAKD
;
A
#
# COMPACT_ATOMS: atom_id res chain seq x y z
N MET A 1 -12.61 -16.63 13.88
CA MET A 1 -11.72 -16.52 12.70
C MET A 1 -10.72 -15.41 12.97
N PRO A 2 -9.41 -15.58 12.79
CA PRO A 2 -8.48 -14.45 12.87
C PRO A 2 -8.88 -13.41 11.81
N TYR A 3 -8.74 -12.12 12.15
CA TYR A 3 -9.08 -11.02 11.27
C TYR A 3 -8.37 -11.16 9.92
N ARG A 4 -9.09 -10.90 8.82
CA ARG A 4 -8.48 -10.79 7.49
C ARG A 4 -8.07 -9.35 7.27
N VAL A 5 -6.76 -9.12 7.20
CA VAL A 5 -6.19 -7.80 6.94
C VAL A 5 -6.37 -7.49 5.45
N ALA A 6 -7.11 -6.43 5.13
CA ALA A 6 -7.27 -5.95 3.76
C ALA A 6 -6.05 -5.12 3.33
N TRP A 7 -5.57 -4.25 4.22
CA TRP A 7 -4.26 -3.62 4.14
C TRP A 7 -3.91 -2.92 5.49
N LEU A 8 -2.68 -2.42 5.63
CA LEU A 8 -2.19 -1.60 6.74
C LEU A 8 -1.43 -0.38 6.23
N GLY A 9 -1.82 0.81 6.71
CA GLY A 9 -1.16 2.07 6.39
C GLY A 9 -0.11 2.45 7.43
N GLY A 10 1.12 2.68 6.97
CA GLY A 10 2.24 3.07 7.83
C GLY A 10 2.72 1.99 8.80
N CYS A 11 3.95 2.15 9.33
CA CYS A 11 4.57 1.21 10.27
C CYS A 11 4.62 -0.26 9.79
N VAL A 12 4.67 -0.47 8.46
CA VAL A 12 4.75 -1.79 7.83
C VAL A 12 6.19 -2.16 7.51
N LEU A 13 6.57 -3.39 7.81
CA LEU A 13 7.84 -3.98 7.38
C LEU A 13 7.57 -5.04 6.31
N TYR A 14 8.31 -4.97 5.21
CA TYR A 14 8.27 -5.98 4.17
C TYR A 14 9.50 -6.87 4.22
N ASN A 15 9.32 -8.15 3.89
CA ASN A 15 10.43 -8.94 3.39
C ASN A 15 10.88 -8.31 2.06
N ARG A 16 12.12 -7.82 2.00
CA ARG A 16 12.65 -7.10 0.83
C ARG A 16 12.57 -7.91 -0.46
N HIS A 17 12.85 -9.22 -0.39
CA HIS A 17 12.79 -10.09 -1.56
C HIS A 17 11.37 -10.19 -2.09
N ALA A 18 10.40 -10.46 -1.21
CA ALA A 18 8.99 -10.53 -1.58
C ALA A 18 8.48 -9.21 -2.18
N LEU A 19 8.89 -8.06 -1.60
CA LEU A 19 8.51 -6.74 -2.12
C LEU A 19 9.03 -6.52 -3.54
N ILE A 20 10.32 -6.78 -3.79
CA ILE A 20 10.93 -6.56 -5.10
C ILE A 20 10.35 -7.51 -6.15
N GLU A 21 10.18 -8.80 -5.82
CA GLU A 21 9.61 -9.77 -6.76
C GLU A 21 8.15 -9.48 -7.12
N SER A 22 7.41 -8.78 -6.26
CA SER A 22 6.01 -8.43 -6.51
C SER A 22 5.85 -7.13 -7.31
N GLY A 23 6.95 -6.45 -7.65
CA GLY A 23 6.97 -5.18 -8.40
C GLY A 23 7.45 -3.99 -7.58
N GLY A 24 7.28 -4.04 -6.25
CA GLY A 24 7.75 -3.02 -5.32
C GLY A 24 7.08 -1.65 -5.49
N PHE A 25 7.59 -0.66 -4.76
CA PHE A 25 7.24 0.74 -4.98
C PHE A 25 7.93 1.26 -6.24
N SER A 26 7.21 2.04 -7.05
CA SER A 26 7.72 2.60 -8.30
C SER A 26 7.07 3.94 -8.61
N PHE A 27 7.66 4.71 -9.53
CA PHE A 27 6.98 5.88 -10.10
C PHE A 27 6.07 5.43 -11.24
N TRP A 28 4.87 4.95 -10.91
CA TRP A 28 3.92 4.46 -11.89
C TRP A 28 3.46 5.58 -12.84
N ARG A 29 3.43 5.27 -14.13
CA ARG A 29 2.93 6.21 -15.15
C ARG A 29 1.41 6.37 -15.00
N GLY A 30 0.93 7.61 -15.14
CA GLY A 30 -0.50 7.91 -15.11
C GLY A 30 -1.04 8.28 -13.73
N LEU A 31 -0.24 8.18 -12.66
CA LEU A 31 -0.64 8.69 -11.36
C LEU A 31 -0.58 10.23 -11.33
N PRO A 32 -1.69 10.93 -11.03
CA PRO A 32 -1.68 12.39 -10.89
C PRO A 32 -1.02 12.81 -9.57
N ALA A 33 -0.56 14.05 -9.46
CA ALA A 33 0.16 14.52 -8.27
C ALA A 33 -0.64 14.46 -6.94
N ASN A 34 -1.97 14.40 -7.01
CA ASN A 34 -2.87 14.35 -5.87
C ASN A 34 -3.40 12.93 -5.56
N HIS A 35 -2.76 11.88 -6.08
CA HIS A 35 -3.16 10.51 -5.75
C HIS A 35 -2.84 10.14 -4.29
N ALA A 36 -3.42 9.05 -3.81
CA ALA A 36 -3.09 8.39 -2.55
C ALA A 36 -3.01 6.87 -2.72
N GLY A 37 -2.57 6.14 -1.69
CA GLY A 37 -2.71 4.67 -1.65
C GLY A 37 -1.63 3.87 -2.39
N GLU A 38 -0.44 4.43 -2.64
CA GLU A 38 0.69 3.69 -3.22
C GLU A 38 1.09 2.46 -2.38
N ASP A 39 0.95 2.55 -1.05
CA ASP A 39 1.19 1.46 -0.12
C ASP A 39 0.16 0.33 -0.25
N VAL A 40 -1.08 0.64 -0.62
CA VAL A 40 -2.11 -0.37 -0.93
C VAL A 40 -1.69 -1.20 -2.15
N VAL A 41 -1.19 -0.55 -3.22
CA VAL A 41 -0.70 -1.23 -4.43
C VAL A 41 0.42 -2.21 -4.09
N ALA A 42 1.46 -1.72 -3.40
CA ALA A 42 2.61 -2.54 -3.03
C ALA A 42 2.21 -3.70 -2.11
N GLN A 43 1.32 -3.46 -1.14
CA GLN A 43 0.89 -4.49 -0.20
C GLN A 43 0.03 -5.56 -0.88
N TRP A 44 -0.90 -5.17 -1.75
CA TRP A 44 -1.75 -6.11 -2.47
C TRP A 44 -0.95 -6.99 -3.43
N GLN A 45 0.01 -6.43 -4.17
CA GLN A 45 0.87 -7.22 -5.04
C GLN A 45 1.69 -8.26 -4.26
N VAL A 46 2.24 -7.88 -3.10
CA VAL A 46 2.93 -8.82 -2.21
C VAL A 46 1.96 -9.88 -1.70
N MET A 47 0.77 -9.47 -1.26
CA MET A 47 -0.19 -10.40 -0.67
C MET A 47 -0.80 -11.37 -1.68
N GLU A 48 -0.99 -10.93 -2.92
CA GLU A 48 -1.43 -11.77 -4.04
C GLU A 48 -0.43 -12.89 -4.33
N ARG A 49 0.87 -12.60 -4.24
CA ARG A 49 1.93 -13.57 -4.57
C ARG A 49 2.44 -14.40 -3.38
N PHE A 50 2.54 -13.80 -2.19
CA PHE A 50 3.19 -14.40 -1.02
C PHE A 50 2.26 -14.61 0.19
N GLY A 51 0.99 -14.19 0.10
CA GLY A 51 0.00 -14.34 1.16
C GLY A 51 -0.10 -13.16 2.12
N GLY A 52 -0.89 -13.30 3.19
CA GLY A 52 -1.33 -12.17 4.03
C GLY A 52 -0.28 -11.49 4.90
N ALA A 53 -0.72 -10.48 5.65
CA ALA A 53 0.09 -9.73 6.62
C ALA A 53 -0.22 -10.16 8.07
N GLY A 54 0.78 -10.03 8.94
CA GLY A 54 0.64 -10.14 10.39
C GLY A 54 0.63 -8.78 11.07
N ILE A 55 -0.11 -8.65 12.17
CA ILE A 55 -0.11 -7.45 13.03
C ILE A 55 0.58 -7.82 14.33
N LEU A 56 1.57 -7.01 14.73
CA LEU A 56 2.29 -7.15 16.00
C LEU A 56 2.14 -5.87 16.82
N PRO A 57 2.17 -5.93 18.17
CA PRO A 57 2.23 -4.74 19.01
C PRO A 57 3.51 -3.94 18.69
N SER A 58 3.39 -2.88 17.90
CA SER A 58 4.54 -2.10 17.43
C SER A 58 4.98 -1.01 18.41
N GLY A 59 4.08 -0.55 19.29
CA GLY A 59 4.29 0.65 20.10
C GLY A 59 4.35 1.94 19.27
N ALA A 60 3.99 1.88 17.98
CA ALA A 60 3.99 3.05 17.11
C ALA A 60 2.87 4.03 17.50
N VAL A 61 3.16 5.32 17.34
CA VAL A 61 2.24 6.43 17.60
C VAL A 61 1.77 7.04 16.29
N HIS A 62 0.53 7.52 16.27
CA HIS A 62 -0.01 8.23 15.11
C HIS A 62 0.63 9.63 15.02
N LEU A 63 1.10 10.02 13.84
CA LEU A 63 1.83 11.29 13.63
C LEU A 63 0.93 12.53 13.80
N GLU A 64 -0.38 12.40 13.53
CA GLU A 64 -1.45 13.42 13.63
C GLU A 64 -1.22 14.67 12.76
N SER A 65 -0.12 14.71 12.00
CA SER A 65 0.19 15.82 11.12
C SER A 65 -0.74 15.83 9.90
N PRO A 66 -1.29 17.00 9.53
CA PRO A 66 -2.04 17.15 8.29
C PRO A 66 -1.21 16.76 7.07
N THR A 67 -1.85 16.09 6.13
CA THR A 67 -1.26 15.81 4.83
C THR A 67 -1.21 17.06 3.95
N THR A 68 -0.21 17.15 3.08
CA THR A 68 -0.16 18.15 2.00
C THR A 68 -1.08 17.80 0.82
N VAL A 69 -1.52 16.53 0.71
CA VAL A 69 -2.46 16.06 -0.31
C VAL A 69 -3.85 15.96 0.29
N THR A 70 -4.58 17.08 0.25
CA THR A 70 -5.91 17.22 0.86
C THR A 70 -7.04 16.64 0.01
N ASP A 71 -6.89 16.64 -1.31
CA ASP A 71 -7.80 15.96 -2.24
C ASP A 71 -7.19 14.62 -2.66
N ARG A 72 -7.81 13.52 -2.24
CA ARG A 72 -7.34 12.13 -2.44
C ARG A 72 -8.34 11.28 -3.23
N ARG A 73 -9.10 11.89 -4.14
CA ARG A 73 -10.12 11.16 -4.92
C ARG A 73 -9.55 10.12 -5.89
N VAL A 74 -8.25 10.15 -6.15
CA VAL A 74 -7.57 9.20 -7.03
C VAL A 74 -6.77 8.22 -6.16
N GLU A 75 -7.25 6.99 -6.09
CA GLU A 75 -6.54 5.90 -5.42
C GLU A 75 -5.57 5.23 -6.39
N ALA A 76 -4.33 5.00 -5.95
CA ALA A 76 -3.29 4.45 -6.81
C ALA A 76 -3.63 3.05 -7.31
N TYR A 77 -4.31 2.23 -6.48
CA TYR A 77 -4.70 0.87 -6.88
C TYR A 77 -5.72 0.86 -8.02
N ASP A 78 -6.63 1.83 -8.10
CA ASP A 78 -7.59 1.93 -9.21
C ASP A 78 -6.88 2.24 -10.54
N VAL A 79 -5.84 3.08 -10.49
CA VAL A 79 -5.07 3.45 -11.69
C VAL A 79 -4.05 2.37 -12.08
N VAL A 80 -3.32 1.82 -11.11
CA VAL A 80 -2.19 0.91 -11.36
C VAL A 80 -2.65 -0.53 -11.55
N LEU A 81 -3.66 -0.98 -10.81
CA LEU A 81 -4.15 -2.36 -10.88
C LEU A 81 -5.48 -2.48 -11.63
N GLY A 82 -6.28 -1.41 -11.67
CA GLY A 82 -7.55 -1.35 -12.40
C GLY A 82 -7.40 -1.16 -13.91
N ALA A 83 -6.22 -0.76 -14.40
CA ALA A 83 -5.84 -0.85 -15.81
C ALA A 83 -5.51 -2.30 -16.18
N LYS A 84 -6.49 -3.21 -16.07
CA LYS A 84 -6.49 -4.47 -16.81
C LYS A 84 -7.28 -4.25 -18.09
N ASP A 85 -6.60 -4.34 -19.23
CA ASP A 85 -7.23 -4.42 -20.56
C ASP A 85 -8.28 -5.54 -20.60
#